data_AF-A0A7V6H1R1-F1
#
_entry.id   AF-A0A7V6H1R1-F1
#
_cell.length_a   1.000
_cell.length_b   1.000
_cell.length_c   1.000
_cell.angle_alpha   90.00
_cell.angle_beta   90.00
_cell.angle_gamma   90.00
#
_symmetry.space_group_name_H-M   'P 1'
#
loop_
_entity.id
_entity.type
_entity.pdbx_description
1 polymer ?
#
loop_
_entity_poly.entity_id
_entity_poly.type
_entity_poly.pdbx_seq_one_letter_code
_entity_poly.pdbx_strand_id
1 'polypeptide(L)'
;NTPLWFIVAILIWMGLGFALFSSPNMNTIMSSVDRNSYAQASGTAGTMRVVGQIVSMTIATFFFALFMGKIPIEEASEGVFIMIINKAFLVFGLVALLGIYFSYSRGRLDRATAS
;
A
#
# COMPACT_ATOMS: atom_id res chain seq x y z
N ASN A 1 -10.37 -14.28 22.41
CA ASN A 1 -11.05 -13.00 22.74
C ASN A 1 -10.25 -11.82 22.23
N THR A 2 -10.57 -11.33 21.04
CA THR A 2 -10.11 -10.01 20.55
C THR A 2 -11.17 -8.97 20.92
N PRO A 3 -10.93 -8.09 21.91
CA PRO A 3 -11.93 -7.13 22.36
C PRO A 3 -12.25 -6.11 21.27
N LEU A 4 -13.53 -5.81 21.07
CA LEU A 4 -14.01 -4.92 19.99
C LEU A 4 -13.35 -3.54 20.05
N TRP A 5 -13.12 -3.00 21.25
CA TRP A 5 -12.46 -1.70 21.44
C TRP A 5 -11.03 -1.67 20.90
N PHE A 6 -10.30 -2.80 20.93
CA PHE A 6 -8.95 -2.89 20.38
C PHE A 6 -8.95 -2.79 18.85
N ILE A 7 -9.93 -3.42 18.19
CA ILE A 7 -10.12 -3.31 16.74
C ILE A 7 -10.42 -1.85 16.36
N VAL A 8 -11.36 -1.21 17.07
CA VAL A 8 -11.70 0.20 16.85
C VAL A 8 -10.48 1.11 17.00
N ALA A 9 -9.68 0.92 18.05
CA ALA A 9 -8.48 1.72 18.28
C ALA A 9 -7.45 1.58 17.15
N ILE A 10 -7.24 0.36 16.62
CA ILE A 10 -6.33 0.12 15.49
C ILE A 10 -6.86 0.76 14.21
N LEU A 11 -8.15 0.67 13.92
CA LEU A 11 -8.73 1.32 12.74
C LEU A 11 -8.58 2.84 12.80
N ILE A 12 -8.80 3.45 13.96
CA ILE A 12 -8.60 4.89 14.16
C ILE A 12 -7.13 5.25 13.92
N TRP A 13 -6.20 4.51 14.53
CA TRP A 13 -4.77 4.74 14.37
C TRP A 13 -4.33 4.65 12.91
N MET A 14 -4.78 3.62 12.20
CA MET A 14 -4.47 3.42 10.77
C MET A 14 -5.09 4.51 9.89
N GLY A 15 -6.34 4.88 10.16
CA GLY A 15 -7.04 5.94 9.42
C GLY A 15 -6.38 7.31 9.58
N LEU A 16 -5.94 7.65 10.79
CA LEU A 16 -5.18 8.87 11.07
C LEU A 16 -3.85 8.90 10.30
N GLY A 17 -3.08 7.81 10.33
CA GLY A 17 -1.85 7.70 9.55
C GLY A 17 -2.10 7.88 8.05
N PHE A 18 -3.10 7.18 7.50
CA PHE A 18 -3.46 7.30 6.10
C PHE A 18 -3.87 8.73 5.70
N ALA A 19 -4.67 9.41 6.53
CA ALA A 19 -5.10 10.80 6.28
C ALA A 19 -3.92 11.78 6.30
N LEU A 20 -3.05 11.67 7.32
CA LEU A 20 -1.89 12.53 7.51
C LEU A 20 -0.85 12.37 6.39
N PHE A 21 -0.69 11.17 5.82
CA PHE A 21 0.21 10.96 4.68
C PHE A 21 -0.46 11.28 3.33
N SER A 22 -1.74 10.96 3.16
CA SER A 22 -2.43 11.16 1.88
C SER A 22 -2.62 12.64 1.55
N SER A 23 -2.85 13.50 2.54
CA SER A 23 -3.07 14.93 2.31
C SER A 23 -1.80 15.64 1.77
N PRO A 24 -0.62 15.53 2.41
CA PRO A 24 0.64 16.06 1.87
C PRO A 24 1.07 15.40 0.57
N ASN A 25 0.87 14.08 0.41
CA ASN A 25 1.24 13.38 -0.83
C ASN A 25 0.46 13.93 -2.03
N MET A 26 -0.88 14.05 -1.89
CA MET A 26 -1.71 14.62 -2.95
C MET A 26 -1.36 16.07 -3.23
N ASN A 27 -1.13 16.86 -2.17
CA ASN A 27 -0.77 18.27 -2.31
C ASN A 27 0.58 18.46 -2.99
N THR A 28 1.58 17.62 -2.71
CA THR A 28 2.92 17.68 -3.35
C THR A 28 2.86 17.34 -4.83
N ILE A 29 2.09 16.31 -5.21
CA ILE A 29 1.88 15.97 -6.62
C ILE A 29 1.19 17.13 -7.33
N MET A 30 0.11 17.66 -6.74
CA MET A 30 -0.68 18.74 -7.32
C MET A 30 0.05 20.08 -7.40
N SER A 31 0.94 20.38 -6.45
CA SER A 31 1.73 21.61 -6.47
C SER A 31 2.96 21.52 -7.40
N SER A 32 3.37 20.32 -7.80
CA SER A 32 4.50 20.08 -8.70
C SER A 32 4.18 20.20 -10.19
N VAL A 33 2.91 20.43 -10.55
CA VAL A 33 2.43 20.47 -11.93
C VAL A 33 1.78 21.81 -12.28
N ASP A 34 1.92 22.23 -13.53
CA ASP A 34 1.31 23.47 -14.02
C ASP A 34 -0.23 23.36 -14.10
N ARG A 35 -0.96 24.48 -14.04
CA ARG A 35 -2.44 24.52 -14.00
C ARG A 35 -3.10 23.77 -15.15
N ASN A 36 -2.49 23.83 -16.33
CA ASN A 36 -3.00 23.16 -17.53
C ASN A 36 -2.91 21.62 -17.46
N SER A 37 -2.08 21.07 -16.56
CA SER A 37 -1.84 19.64 -16.40
C SER A 37 -2.52 19.01 -15.18
N TYR A 38 -3.30 19.76 -14.39
CA TYR A 38 -3.96 19.26 -13.17
C TYR A 38 -4.88 18.06 -13.44
N ALA A 39 -5.64 18.09 -14.54
CA ALA A 39 -6.55 16.99 -14.89
C ALA A 39 -5.77 15.70 -15.16
N GLN A 40 -4.63 15.80 -15.86
CA GLN A 40 -3.76 14.67 -16.13
C GLN A 40 -3.08 14.17 -14.85
N ALA A 41 -2.53 15.08 -14.02
CA ALA A 41 -1.89 14.73 -12.76
C ALA A 41 -2.86 14.07 -11.77
N SER A 42 -4.10 14.57 -11.67
CA SER A 42 -5.16 13.96 -10.84
C SER A 42 -5.50 12.57 -11.33
N GLY A 43 -5.68 12.42 -12.65
CA GLY A 43 -5.93 11.14 -13.29
C GLY A 43 -4.83 10.14 -12.98
N THR A 44 -3.56 10.51 -13.22
CA THR A 44 -2.41 9.64 -12.94
C THR A 44 -2.30 9.29 -11.45
N ALA A 45 -2.46 10.25 -10.55
CA ALA A 45 -2.42 10.01 -9.09
C ALA A 45 -3.53 9.05 -8.63
N GLY A 46 -4.76 9.25 -9.15
CA GLY A 46 -5.88 8.36 -8.91
C GLY A 46 -5.63 6.95 -9.44
N THR A 47 -5.14 6.82 -10.68
CA THR A 47 -4.78 5.54 -11.28
C THR A 47 -3.69 4.82 -10.48
N MET A 48 -2.63 5.51 -10.04
CA MET A 48 -1.58 4.91 -9.22
C MET A 48 -2.12 4.29 -7.93
N ARG A 49 -3.09 4.96 -7.27
CA ARG A 49 -3.75 4.42 -6.08
C ARG A 49 -4.55 3.17 -6.40
N VAL A 50 -5.38 3.20 -7.45
CA VAL A 50 -6.21 2.05 -7.85
C VAL A 50 -5.35 0.87 -8.27
N VAL A 51 -4.29 1.11 -9.05
CA VAL A 51 -3.31 0.07 -9.45
C VAL A 51 -2.68 -0.56 -8.21
N GLY A 52 -2.26 0.24 -7.21
CA GLY A 52 -1.74 -0.29 -5.95
C GLY A 52 -2.74 -1.19 -5.22
N GLN A 53 -4.02 -0.81 -5.19
CA GLN A 53 -5.07 -1.63 -4.58
C GLN A 53 -5.28 -2.95 -5.33
N ILE A 54 -5.36 -2.89 -6.67
CA ILE A 54 -5.52 -4.09 -7.50
C ILE A 54 -4.32 -5.02 -7.32
N VAL A 55 -3.09 -4.51 -7.39
CA VAL A 55 -1.87 -5.30 -7.17
C VAL A 55 -1.86 -5.95 -5.79
N SER A 56 -2.23 -5.20 -4.73
CA SER A 56 -2.34 -5.75 -3.38
C SER A 56 -3.35 -6.89 -3.31
N MET A 57 -4.53 -6.70 -3.89
CA MET A 57 -5.59 -7.70 -3.91
C MET A 57 -5.17 -8.93 -4.73
N THR A 58 -4.55 -8.75 -5.89
CA THR A 58 -4.03 -9.83 -6.72
C THR A 58 -2.99 -10.66 -5.98
N ILE A 59 -2.02 -10.04 -5.28
CA ILE A 59 -1.01 -10.75 -4.51
C ILE A 59 -1.68 -11.58 -3.39
N ALA A 60 -2.61 -10.99 -2.64
CA ALA A 60 -3.33 -11.69 -1.59
C ALA A 60 -4.14 -12.89 -2.12
N THR A 61 -4.92 -12.68 -3.18
CA THR A 61 -5.71 -13.74 -3.82
C THR A 61 -4.82 -14.83 -4.42
N PHE A 62 -3.66 -14.46 -4.99
CA PHE A 62 -2.69 -15.42 -5.51
C PHE A 62 -2.14 -16.34 -4.41
N PHE A 63 -1.81 -15.77 -3.25
CA PHE A 63 -1.41 -16.57 -2.09
C PHE A 63 -2.53 -17.51 -1.61
N PHE A 64 -3.77 -17.02 -1.51
CA PHE A 64 -4.89 -17.89 -1.17
C PHE A 64 -5.07 -19.01 -2.19
N ALA A 65 -5.04 -18.70 -3.49
CA ALA A 65 -5.19 -19.71 -4.54
C ALA A 65 -4.08 -20.77 -4.52
N LEU A 66 -2.82 -20.38 -4.24
CA LEU A 66 -1.70 -21.32 -4.19
C LEU A 66 -1.71 -22.22 -2.95
N PHE A 67 -2.02 -21.67 -1.77
CA PHE A 67 -1.85 -22.38 -0.51
C PHE A 67 -3.15 -23.03 0.02
N MET A 68 -4.32 -22.47 -0.28
CA MET A 68 -5.62 -23.07 0.07
C MET A 68 -6.28 -23.81 -1.09
N GLY A 69 -5.91 -23.51 -2.34
CA GLY A 69 -6.50 -24.15 -3.51
C GLY A 69 -8.00 -23.84 -3.63
N LYS A 70 -8.84 -24.88 -3.59
CA LYS A 70 -10.31 -24.79 -3.71
C LYS A 70 -11.04 -24.79 -2.36
N ILE A 71 -10.31 -24.85 -1.24
CA ILE A 71 -10.93 -24.92 0.08
C ILE A 71 -11.39 -23.52 0.49
N PRO A 72 -12.65 -23.35 0.94
CA PRO A 72 -13.14 -22.07 1.42
C PRO A 72 -12.39 -21.62 2.69
N ILE A 73 -12.35 -20.30 2.93
CA ILE A 73 -11.64 -19.69 4.07
C ILE A 73 -12.11 -20.25 5.42
N GLU A 74 -13.39 -20.60 5.51
CA GLU A 74 -14.04 -21.12 6.70
C GLU A 74 -13.59 -22.55 7.06
N GLU A 75 -13.09 -23.33 6.10
CA GLU A 75 -12.65 -24.71 6.30
C GLU A 75 -11.12 -24.86 6.34
N ALA A 76 -10.37 -23.78 6.08
CA ALA A 76 -8.92 -23.85 6.11
C ALA A 76 -8.38 -23.89 7.54
N SER A 77 -7.29 -24.63 7.72
CA SER A 77 -6.61 -24.67 9.02
C SER A 77 -6.06 -23.29 9.37
N GLU A 78 -6.21 -22.91 10.64
CA GLU A 78 -5.67 -21.65 11.17
C GLU A 78 -4.18 -21.50 10.86
N GLY A 79 -3.42 -22.61 10.89
CA GLY A 79 -2.00 -22.63 10.57
C GLY A 79 -1.67 -22.23 9.12
N VAL A 80 -2.47 -22.69 8.15
CA VAL A 80 -2.30 -22.31 6.74
C VAL A 80 -2.64 -20.83 6.54
N PHE A 81 -3.70 -20.34 7.18
CA PHE A 81 -4.09 -18.93 7.10
C PHE A 81 -3.00 -17.99 7.64
N ILE A 82 -2.45 -18.29 8.83
CA ILE A 82 -1.36 -17.51 9.41
C ILE A 82 -0.09 -17.60 8.56
N MET A 83 0.18 -18.75 7.93
CA MET A 83 1.31 -18.89 7.00
C MET A 83 1.15 -17.96 5.80
N ILE A 84 -0.03 -17.93 5.18
CA ILE A 84 -0.33 -17.06 4.03
C ILE A 84 -0.19 -15.58 4.40
N ILE A 85 -0.73 -15.16 5.54
CA ILE A 85 -0.59 -13.77 6.02
C ILE A 85 0.88 -13.41 6.18
N ASN A 86 1.69 -14.25 6.82
CA ASN A 86 3.12 -13.98 7.00
C ASN A 86 3.86 -13.87 5.65
N LYS A 87 3.55 -14.75 4.69
CA LYS A 87 4.14 -14.69 3.34
C LYS A 87 3.74 -13.41 2.60
N ALA A 88 2.47 -13.01 2.68
CA ALA A 88 1.97 -11.78 2.07
C ALA A 88 2.63 -10.54 2.69
N PHE A 89 2.72 -10.47 4.02
CA PHE A 89 3.42 -9.38 4.72
C PHE A 89 4.90 -9.29 4.36
N LEU A 90 5.59 -10.42 4.20
CA LEU A 90 6.99 -10.44 3.77
C LEU A 90 7.13 -9.85 2.36
N VAL A 91 6.27 -10.25 1.42
CA VAL A 91 6.27 -9.68 0.06
C VAL A 91 5.97 -8.19 0.07
N PHE A 92 4.93 -7.75 0.78
CA PHE A 92 4.61 -6.32 0.89
C PHE A 92 5.73 -5.54 1.57
N GLY A 93 6.39 -6.12 2.56
CA GLY A 93 7.57 -5.55 3.20
C GLY A 93 8.73 -5.37 2.22
N LEU A 94 9.05 -6.36 1.40
CA LEU A 94 10.08 -6.24 0.37
C LEU A 94 9.73 -5.19 -0.68
N VAL A 95 8.48 -5.17 -1.15
CA VAL A 95 8.00 -4.14 -2.09
C VAL A 95 8.09 -2.75 -1.47
N ALA A 96 7.73 -2.60 -0.19
CA ALA A 96 7.86 -1.34 0.54
C ALA A 96 9.32 -0.91 0.70
N LEU A 97 10.24 -1.83 1.03
CA LEU A 97 11.68 -1.55 1.13
C LEU A 97 12.25 -1.09 -0.21
N LEU A 98 11.89 -1.74 -1.32
CA LEU A 98 12.25 -1.30 -2.66
C LEU A 98 11.68 0.08 -2.96
N GLY A 99 10.42 0.33 -2.60
CA GLY A 99 9.78 1.64 -2.73
C GLY A 99 10.50 2.75 -1.96
N ILE A 100 10.89 2.48 -0.71
CA ILE A 100 11.69 3.40 0.12
C ILE A 100 13.04 3.65 -0.52
N TYR A 101 13.72 2.61 -1.01
CA TYR A 101 15.02 2.73 -1.68
C TYR A 101 14.93 3.63 -2.93
N PHE A 102 13.94 3.41 -3.79
CA PHE A 102 13.72 4.26 -4.97
C PHE A 102 13.32 5.69 -4.60
N SER A 103 12.47 5.87 -3.57
CA SER A 103 12.09 7.19 -3.07
C SER A 103 13.30 7.97 -2.55
N TYR A 104 14.17 7.32 -1.77
CA TYR A 104 15.39 7.91 -1.24
C TYR A 104 16.42 8.24 -2.32
N SER A 105 16.67 7.30 -3.25
CA SER A 105 17.63 7.49 -4.35
C SER A 105 17.23 8.66 -5.26
N ARG A 106 15.93 8.80 -5.55
CA ARG A 106 15.41 9.91 -6.36
C ARG A 106 15.53 11.27 -5.66
N GLY A 107 15.28 11.34 -4.35
CA GLY A 107 15.44 12.57 -3.57
C GLY A 107 16.88 13.10 -3.52
N ARG A 108 17.89 12.25 -3.81
CA ARG A 108 19.30 12.65 -3.87
C ARG A 108 19.71 13.19 -5.25
N LEU A 109 18.99 12.83 -6.31
CA LEU A 109 19.28 13.29 -7.68
C LEU A 109 18.90 14.76 -7.90
N ASP A 110 17.80 15.24 -7.31
CA ASP A 110 17.40 16.66 -7.41
C ASP A 110 18.31 17.62 -6.61
N ARG A 111 19.07 17.11 -5.63
CA ARG A 111 20.04 17.90 -4.87
C ARG A 111 21.42 17.98 -5.51
N ALA A 112 21.79 17.02 -6.36
CA ALA A 112 23.12 16.95 -6.96
C ALA A 112 23.29 17.86 -8.20
N THR A 113 22.19 18.35 -8.78
CA THR A 113 22.20 19.27 -9.94
C THR A 113 21.96 20.74 -9.56
N ALA A 114 21.82 21.03 -8.26
CA ALA A 114 21.56 22.37 -7.73
C ALA A 114 22.76 23.01 -7.00
N SER A 115 23.98 22.49 -7.21
CA SER A 115 25.24 23.03 -6.65
C SER A 115 26.15 23.57 -7.73
#